data_AF-A0A437MPI3-F1
#
_entry.id   AF-A0A437MPI3-F1
#
_cell.length_a   1.000
_cell.length_b   1.000
_cell.length_c   1.000
_cell.angle_alpha   90.00
_cell.angle_beta   90.00
_cell.angle_gamma   90.00
#
_symmetry.space_group_name_H-M   'P 1'
#
loop_
_entity.id
_entity.type
_entity.pdbx_description
1 polymer ?
#
loop_
_entity_poly.entity_id
_entity_poly.type
_entity_poly.pdbx_seq_one_letter_code
_entity_poly.pdbx_strand_id
1 'polypeptide(L)'
;MQSRTAGAAPRPADCELTVNGRSYIRGQCQFDADADGSFRINGTDYFAYVNVTAPGVAEASWNADPASTHAHNPLGELRRQGACWVGANVRICARALSPEALRTAQAAQPNGFALWPITPGLTACIGPQGALAAGTRMVLRNCRVPADLLVQRAPDGALTLSGNLCLGVEAPGMGRPAELIAEPCAPSSPRWTTQATATEEAIVRSSAGMCLTIPAMARPETPFPYTVNVAPCAATATKFILSRG
;
A
#
# COMPACT_ATOMS: atom_id res chain seq x y z
N MET A 1 -13.13 -6.23 -26.37
CA MET A 1 -13.43 -5.49 -25.13
C MET A 1 -14.32 -6.38 -24.28
N GLN A 2 -13.75 -7.16 -23.36
CA GLN A 2 -14.53 -8.07 -22.50
C GLN A 2 -14.91 -7.31 -21.23
N SER A 3 -16.21 -7.16 -21.02
CA SER A 3 -16.82 -6.54 -19.85
C SER A 3 -16.45 -7.35 -18.60
N ARG A 4 -15.74 -6.71 -17.66
CA ARG A 4 -15.55 -7.24 -16.30
C ARG A 4 -16.90 -7.13 -15.58
N THR A 5 -17.53 -8.25 -15.29
CA THR A 5 -18.55 -8.30 -14.23
C THR A 5 -17.83 -7.92 -12.94
N ALA A 6 -18.24 -6.83 -12.29
CA ALA A 6 -17.58 -6.33 -11.09
C ALA A 6 -17.58 -7.42 -9.99
N GLY A 7 -16.39 -7.88 -9.60
CA GLY A 7 -16.22 -8.68 -8.39
C GLY A 7 -16.74 -7.93 -7.16
N ALA A 8 -16.96 -8.65 -6.06
CA ALA A 8 -17.32 -8.00 -4.80
C ALA A 8 -16.19 -7.05 -4.38
N ALA A 9 -16.54 -5.86 -3.89
CA ALA A 9 -15.54 -4.89 -3.44
C ALA A 9 -14.59 -5.50 -2.39
N PRO A 10 -13.29 -5.13 -2.39
CA PRO A 10 -12.34 -5.59 -1.39
C PRO A 10 -12.86 -5.37 0.04
N ARG A 11 -12.67 -6.36 0.91
CA ARG A 11 -13.18 -6.34 2.29
C ARG A 11 -12.14 -6.84 3.29
N PRO A 12 -12.20 -6.38 4.55
CA PRO A 12 -11.43 -6.98 5.62
C PRO A 12 -11.75 -8.47 5.83
N ALA A 13 -10.73 -9.26 6.16
CA ALA A 13 -10.80 -10.68 6.49
C ALA A 13 -9.71 -11.04 7.52
N ASP A 14 -9.83 -12.19 8.18
CA ASP A 14 -8.72 -12.80 8.91
C ASP A 14 -7.97 -13.77 7.98
N CYS A 15 -6.71 -13.46 7.71
CA CYS A 15 -5.93 -14.10 6.66
C CYS A 15 -4.71 -14.82 7.22
N GLU A 16 -4.31 -15.85 6.49
CA GLU A 16 -3.06 -16.55 6.73
C GLU A 16 -2.38 -16.81 5.38
N LEU A 17 -1.09 -16.50 5.29
CA LEU A 17 -0.20 -16.98 4.25
C LEU A 17 1.01 -17.61 4.94
N THR A 18 1.11 -18.93 4.83
CA THR A 18 2.26 -19.69 5.31
C THR A 18 2.89 -20.40 4.11
N VAL A 19 4.18 -20.18 3.86
CA VAL A 19 4.95 -20.79 2.77
C VAL A 19 6.21 -21.41 3.37
N ASN A 20 6.47 -22.69 3.08
CA ASN A 20 7.58 -23.47 3.65
C ASN A 20 7.64 -23.38 5.19
N GLY A 21 6.48 -23.40 5.85
CA GLY A 21 6.38 -23.29 7.31
C GLY A 21 6.57 -21.89 7.90
N ARG A 22 6.93 -20.89 7.10
CA ARG A 22 7.06 -19.48 7.55
C ARG A 22 5.78 -18.70 7.27
N SER A 23 5.30 -17.97 8.26
CA SER A 23 4.14 -17.08 8.13
C SER A 23 4.57 -15.71 7.58
N TYR A 24 3.88 -15.27 6.53
CA TYR A 24 4.10 -14.00 5.83
C TYR A 24 2.91 -13.04 5.95
N ILE A 25 1.71 -13.60 6.10
CA ILE A 25 0.48 -12.87 6.44
C ILE A 25 -0.17 -13.62 7.61
N ARG A 26 -0.55 -12.87 8.66
CA ARG A 26 -1.33 -13.40 9.78
C ARG A 26 -2.20 -12.28 10.36
N GLY A 27 -3.49 -12.57 10.54
CA GLY A 27 -4.45 -11.62 11.10
C GLY A 27 -5.18 -10.81 10.02
N GLN A 28 -5.64 -9.62 10.37
CA GLN A 28 -6.46 -8.81 9.48
C GLN A 28 -5.73 -8.49 8.17
N CYS A 29 -6.38 -8.76 7.03
CA CYS A 29 -5.90 -8.41 5.70
C CYS A 29 -7.05 -7.93 4.80
N GLN A 30 -6.75 -7.46 3.60
CA GLN A 30 -7.75 -7.18 2.56
C GLN A 30 -7.96 -8.41 1.67
N PHE A 31 -9.20 -8.88 1.60
CA PHE A 31 -9.65 -9.96 0.73
C PHE A 31 -10.42 -9.38 -0.46
N ASP A 32 -10.01 -9.73 -1.67
CA ASP A 32 -10.60 -9.27 -2.93
C ASP A 32 -10.98 -10.50 -3.76
N ALA A 33 -12.26 -10.65 -4.12
CA ALA A 33 -12.77 -11.83 -4.79
C ALA A 33 -13.21 -11.55 -6.22
N ASP A 34 -12.73 -12.38 -7.13
CA ASP A 34 -13.16 -12.43 -8.51
C ASP A 34 -14.48 -13.23 -8.63
N ALA A 35 -15.20 -13.02 -9.73
CA ALA A 35 -16.52 -13.62 -9.96
C ALA A 35 -16.48 -15.15 -10.16
N ASP A 36 -15.34 -15.70 -10.55
CA ASP A 36 -15.09 -17.12 -10.79
C ASP A 36 -14.74 -17.90 -9.49
N GLY A 37 -14.65 -17.20 -8.35
CA GLY A 37 -14.25 -17.76 -7.07
C GLY A 37 -12.74 -17.68 -6.80
N SER A 38 -11.95 -17.20 -7.76
CA SER A 38 -10.57 -16.78 -7.55
C SER A 38 -10.52 -15.56 -6.62
N PHE A 39 -9.40 -15.35 -5.93
CA PHE A 39 -9.29 -14.24 -4.98
C PHE A 39 -7.84 -13.88 -4.66
N ARG A 40 -7.67 -12.68 -4.11
CA ARG A 40 -6.42 -12.17 -3.56
C ARG A 40 -6.55 -11.97 -2.05
N ILE A 41 -5.50 -12.28 -1.32
CA ILE A 41 -5.28 -11.78 0.04
C ILE A 41 -4.12 -10.80 0.04
N ASN A 42 -4.32 -9.63 0.63
CA ASN A 42 -3.33 -8.55 0.65
C ASN A 42 -3.01 -8.20 2.12
N GLY A 43 -1.82 -8.60 2.56
CA GLY A 43 -1.28 -8.28 3.88
C GLY A 43 -0.51 -6.96 3.88
N THR A 44 0.44 -6.83 4.81
CA THR A 44 1.28 -5.64 4.87
C THR A 44 2.21 -5.54 3.67
N ASP A 45 3.13 -6.50 3.58
CA ASP A 45 4.18 -6.49 2.56
C ASP A 45 4.05 -7.67 1.58
N TYR A 46 3.17 -8.62 1.88
CA TYR A 46 2.96 -9.82 1.07
C TYR A 46 1.52 -9.92 0.61
N PHE A 47 1.33 -10.50 -0.57
CA PHE A 47 0.03 -10.84 -1.10
C PHE A 47 0.11 -12.15 -1.89
N ALA A 48 -1.02 -12.85 -1.95
CA ALA A 48 -1.14 -14.07 -2.72
C ALA A 48 -2.41 -14.02 -3.58
N TYR A 49 -2.30 -14.57 -4.78
CA TYR A 49 -3.43 -14.81 -5.67
C TYR A 49 -3.72 -16.31 -5.73
N VAL A 50 -5.00 -16.66 -5.57
CA VAL A 50 -5.51 -18.02 -5.72
C VAL A 50 -6.44 -18.03 -6.92
N ASN A 51 -6.03 -18.76 -7.95
CA ASN A 51 -6.75 -18.94 -9.20
C ASN A 51 -7.50 -20.28 -9.16
N VAL A 52 -8.83 -20.24 -9.03
CA VAL A 52 -9.66 -21.44 -8.94
C VAL A 52 -9.83 -22.04 -10.34
N THR A 53 -9.25 -23.22 -10.55
CA THR A 53 -9.23 -23.88 -11.87
C THR A 53 -10.31 -24.95 -12.02
N ALA A 54 -10.81 -25.50 -10.91
CA ALA A 54 -11.95 -26.42 -10.87
C ALA A 54 -12.59 -26.43 -9.47
N PRO A 55 -13.79 -27.01 -9.28
CA PRO A 55 -14.39 -27.11 -7.96
C PRO A 55 -13.46 -27.73 -6.90
N GLY A 56 -13.07 -26.94 -5.90
CA GLY A 56 -12.17 -27.37 -4.82
C GLY A 56 -10.68 -27.46 -5.21
N VAL A 57 -10.32 -27.01 -6.42
CA VAL A 57 -8.97 -27.02 -6.97
C VAL A 57 -8.56 -25.62 -7.39
N ALA A 58 -7.33 -25.23 -7.05
CA ALA A 58 -6.77 -23.96 -7.47
C ALA A 58 -5.27 -24.08 -7.74
N GLU A 59 -4.73 -23.11 -8.45
CA GLU A 59 -3.30 -22.80 -8.44
C GLU A 59 -3.10 -21.48 -7.70
N ALA A 60 -1.93 -21.27 -7.12
CA ALA A 60 -1.64 -20.00 -6.48
C ALA A 60 -0.27 -19.46 -6.82
N SER A 61 -0.14 -18.15 -6.68
CA SER A 61 1.12 -17.43 -6.77
C SER A 61 1.17 -16.31 -5.74
N TRP A 62 2.36 -15.83 -5.43
CA TRP A 62 2.58 -14.74 -4.48
C TRP A 62 3.79 -13.90 -4.87
N ASN A 63 3.99 -12.80 -4.15
CA ASN A 63 5.06 -11.87 -4.47
C ASN A 63 6.44 -12.36 -4.05
N ALA A 64 6.54 -13.19 -3.00
CA ALA A 64 7.76 -13.77 -2.38
C ALA A 64 8.80 -12.77 -1.86
N ASP A 65 9.01 -11.70 -2.61
CA ASP A 65 9.72 -10.49 -2.23
C ASP A 65 8.69 -9.41 -1.88
N PRO A 66 8.75 -8.79 -0.68
CA PRO A 66 7.90 -7.67 -0.32
C PRO A 66 7.99 -6.47 -1.29
N ALA A 67 9.07 -6.39 -2.08
CA ALA A 67 9.23 -5.43 -3.14
C ALA A 67 8.47 -5.74 -4.42
N SER A 68 8.12 -7.00 -4.67
CA SER A 68 7.51 -7.38 -5.93
C SER A 68 6.08 -6.85 -6.03
N THR A 69 5.80 -6.12 -7.10
CA THR A 69 4.47 -5.61 -7.47
C THR A 69 3.55 -6.69 -8.06
N HIS A 70 4.09 -7.89 -8.33
CA HIS A 70 3.37 -8.98 -8.99
C HIS A 70 3.50 -10.29 -8.23
N ALA A 71 2.41 -11.05 -8.18
CA ALA A 71 2.41 -12.42 -7.67
C ALA A 71 2.88 -13.40 -8.75
N HIS A 72 4.18 -13.42 -9.05
CA HIS A 72 4.75 -14.26 -10.10
C HIS A 72 5.39 -15.55 -9.58
N ASN A 73 5.61 -15.67 -8.27
CA ASN A 73 6.23 -16.86 -7.69
C ASN A 73 5.14 -17.93 -7.50
N PRO A 74 5.22 -19.09 -8.19
CA PRO A 74 4.20 -20.13 -8.07
C PRO A 74 4.26 -20.81 -6.70
N LEU A 75 3.09 -21.13 -6.16
CA LEU A 75 2.88 -21.89 -4.93
C LEU A 75 2.38 -23.31 -5.20
N GLY A 76 2.09 -23.62 -6.47
CA GLY A 76 1.62 -24.92 -6.94
C GLY A 76 0.11 -25.11 -6.79
N GLU A 77 -0.31 -26.36 -7.01
CA GLU A 77 -1.71 -26.77 -6.87
C GLU A 77 -2.14 -26.76 -5.39
N LEU A 78 -3.36 -26.26 -5.14
CA LEU A 78 -4.02 -26.22 -3.86
C LEU A 78 -5.32 -27.00 -3.88
N ARG A 79 -5.67 -27.57 -2.72
CA ARG A 79 -6.99 -28.13 -2.43
C ARG A 79 -7.68 -27.33 -1.34
N ARG A 80 -8.99 -27.14 -1.51
CA ARG A 80 -9.81 -26.43 -0.52
C ARG A 80 -10.02 -27.28 0.73
N GLN A 81 -9.72 -26.72 1.89
CA GLN A 81 -9.93 -27.29 3.22
C GLN A 81 -10.58 -26.24 4.12
N GLY A 82 -11.91 -26.28 4.22
CA GLY A 82 -12.68 -25.26 4.95
C GLY A 82 -12.49 -23.86 4.36
N ALA A 83 -12.01 -22.93 5.19
CA ALA A 83 -11.70 -21.54 4.78
C ALA A 83 -10.28 -21.38 4.19
N CYS A 84 -9.56 -22.48 4.00
CA CYS A 84 -8.18 -22.48 3.53
C CYS A 84 -8.02 -23.22 2.20
N TRP A 85 -6.97 -22.86 1.49
CA TRP A 85 -6.42 -23.57 0.34
C TRP A 85 -5.02 -24.05 0.72
N VAL A 86 -4.81 -25.36 0.62
CA VAL A 86 -3.63 -26.04 1.14
C VAL A 86 -2.96 -26.83 0.02
N GLY A 87 -1.66 -26.62 -0.13
CA GLY A 87 -0.78 -27.37 -1.04
C GLY A 87 0.35 -28.03 -0.27
N ALA A 88 1.36 -28.55 -0.98
CA ALA A 88 2.46 -29.30 -0.37
C ALA A 88 3.23 -28.49 0.70
N ASN A 89 3.56 -27.24 0.40
CA ASN A 89 4.35 -26.37 1.28
C ASN A 89 3.67 -25.03 1.57
N VAL A 90 2.35 -24.96 1.38
CA VAL A 90 1.63 -23.69 1.43
C VAL A 90 0.26 -23.84 2.06
N ARG A 91 -0.11 -22.85 2.87
CA ARG A 91 -1.45 -22.67 3.41
C ARG A 91 -1.87 -21.22 3.23
N ILE A 92 -3.00 -21.03 2.56
CA ILE A 92 -3.62 -19.73 2.32
C ILE A 92 -5.02 -19.77 2.92
N CYS A 93 -5.30 -18.97 3.92
CA CYS A 93 -6.64 -18.90 4.53
C CYS A 93 -7.22 -17.50 4.37
N ALA A 94 -8.53 -17.45 4.14
CA ALA A 94 -9.31 -16.22 4.17
C ALA A 94 -10.62 -16.49 4.92
N ARG A 95 -10.66 -16.07 6.18
CA ARG A 95 -11.79 -16.29 7.09
C ARG A 95 -12.61 -15.01 7.19
N ALA A 96 -13.92 -15.16 7.24
CA ALA A 96 -14.80 -14.03 7.54
C ALA A 96 -14.53 -13.53 8.96
N LEU A 97 -14.49 -12.21 9.14
CA LEU A 97 -14.49 -11.59 10.46
C LEU A 97 -15.88 -11.73 11.11
N SER A 98 -15.94 -11.70 12.43
CA SER A 98 -17.23 -11.54 13.12
C SER A 98 -17.90 -10.21 12.69
N PRO A 99 -19.23 -10.07 12.76
CA PRO A 99 -19.90 -8.83 12.37
C PRO A 99 -19.40 -7.59 13.11
N GLU A 100 -18.99 -7.73 14.37
CA GLU A 100 -18.37 -6.65 15.14
C GLU A 100 -16.97 -6.33 14.64
N ALA A 101 -16.10 -7.33 14.50
CA ALA A 101 -14.74 -7.12 14.01
C ALA A 101 -14.73 -6.55 12.59
N LEU A 102 -15.66 -6.96 11.74
CA LEU A 102 -15.83 -6.41 10.40
C LEU A 102 -16.21 -4.93 10.44
N ARG A 103 -17.20 -4.54 11.26
CA ARG A 103 -17.60 -3.13 11.42
C ARG A 103 -16.43 -2.28 11.93
N THR A 104 -15.70 -2.76 12.93
CA THR A 104 -14.51 -2.08 13.46
C THR A 104 -13.43 -1.93 12.38
N ALA A 105 -13.13 -3.01 11.66
CA ALA A 105 -12.13 -3.00 10.59
C ALA A 105 -12.50 -2.10 9.41
N GLN A 106 -13.78 -2.01 9.09
CA GLN A 106 -14.31 -1.10 8.06
C GLN A 106 -14.28 0.35 8.52
N ALA A 107 -14.69 0.64 9.76
CA ALA A 107 -14.63 1.98 10.34
C ALA A 107 -13.19 2.50 10.49
N ALA A 108 -12.23 1.60 10.67
CA ALA A 108 -10.81 1.91 10.72
C ALA A 108 -10.16 2.09 9.33
N GLN A 109 -10.85 1.78 8.22
CA GLN A 109 -10.27 2.00 6.90
C GLN A 109 -10.08 3.50 6.64
N PRO A 110 -8.88 3.91 6.19
CA PRO A 110 -8.66 5.27 5.74
C PRO A 110 -9.61 5.65 4.59
N ASN A 111 -10.13 6.87 4.63
CA ASN A 111 -11.05 7.41 3.62
C ASN A 111 -10.44 8.58 2.83
N GLY A 112 -9.11 8.74 2.90
CA GLY A 112 -8.38 9.79 2.22
C GLY A 112 -8.09 9.44 0.77
N PHE A 113 -6.85 9.69 0.38
CA PHE A 113 -6.27 9.48 -0.93
C PHE A 113 -4.92 8.80 -0.78
N ALA A 114 -4.45 8.16 -1.84
CA ALA A 114 -3.07 7.73 -2.00
C ALA A 114 -2.32 8.73 -2.89
N LEU A 115 -1.06 9.00 -2.54
CA LEU A 115 -0.13 9.81 -3.34
C LEU A 115 0.72 8.87 -4.20
N TRP A 116 0.50 8.88 -5.50
CA TRP A 116 1.18 8.00 -6.45
C TRP A 116 2.18 8.78 -7.26
N PRO A 117 3.49 8.46 -7.23
CA PRO A 117 4.43 9.09 -8.15
C PRO A 117 4.12 8.67 -9.58
N ILE A 118 4.26 9.60 -10.52
CA ILE A 118 4.18 9.29 -11.95
C ILE A 118 5.48 8.64 -12.37
N THR A 119 5.50 7.30 -12.37
CA THR A 119 6.62 6.50 -12.83
C THR A 119 6.10 5.35 -13.68
N PRO A 120 6.51 5.24 -14.96
CA PRO A 120 6.05 4.17 -15.84
C PRO A 120 6.30 2.78 -15.23
N GLY A 121 5.26 1.93 -15.20
CA GLY A 121 5.37 0.54 -14.76
C GLY A 121 5.42 0.32 -13.25
N LEU A 122 5.33 1.38 -12.43
CA LEU A 122 5.35 1.26 -10.97
C LEU A 122 3.96 1.45 -10.36
N THR A 123 3.42 0.41 -9.73
CA THR A 123 2.17 0.47 -8.95
C THR A 123 2.49 0.63 -7.47
N ALA A 124 3.01 1.79 -7.10
CA ALA A 124 3.40 2.12 -5.73
C ALA A 124 2.87 3.49 -5.31
N CYS A 125 2.62 3.68 -4.02
CA CYS A 125 2.21 4.95 -3.45
C CYS A 125 2.95 5.22 -2.14
N ILE A 126 2.96 6.48 -1.70
CA ILE A 126 3.56 6.84 -0.43
C ILE A 126 2.74 6.22 0.71
N GLY A 127 3.41 5.46 1.58
CA GLY A 127 2.82 4.85 2.77
C GLY A 127 3.85 4.65 3.89
N PRO A 128 3.41 4.29 5.10
CA PRO A 128 4.29 4.08 6.24
C PRO A 128 5.15 2.83 6.04
N GLN A 129 6.42 2.88 6.47
CA GLN A 129 7.25 1.68 6.65
C GLN A 129 6.82 0.96 7.93
N GLY A 130 5.80 0.09 7.82
CA GLY A 130 5.17 -0.58 8.95
C GLY A 130 3.81 0.02 9.31
N ALA A 131 3.50 0.11 10.60
CA ALA A 131 2.27 0.73 11.10
C ALA A 131 2.38 2.26 11.07
N LEU A 132 1.29 2.94 10.71
CA LEU A 132 1.23 4.39 10.75
C LEU A 132 1.22 4.88 12.20
N ALA A 133 2.28 5.56 12.62
CA ALA A 133 2.44 6.17 13.93
C ALA A 133 3.38 7.38 13.82
N ALA A 134 3.44 8.21 14.87
CA ALA A 134 4.41 9.29 14.96
C ALA A 134 5.85 8.74 14.90
N GLY A 135 6.70 9.39 14.11
CA GLY A 135 8.08 8.98 13.83
C GLY A 135 8.21 7.89 12.76
N THR A 136 7.11 7.32 12.25
CA THR A 136 7.19 6.30 11.20
C THR A 136 7.68 6.94 9.89
N ARG A 137 8.71 6.36 9.29
CA ARG A 137 9.19 6.76 7.96
C ARG A 137 8.11 6.52 6.89
N MET A 138 7.95 7.49 6.00
CA MET A 138 7.10 7.38 4.82
C MET A 138 7.97 6.97 3.63
N VAL A 139 7.58 5.87 2.99
CA VAL A 139 8.32 5.25 1.89
C VAL A 139 7.40 5.04 0.70
N LEU A 140 7.99 4.88 -0.49
CA LEU A 140 7.27 4.36 -1.64
C LEU A 140 7.19 2.84 -1.52
N ARG A 141 5.97 2.34 -1.41
CA ARG A 141 5.66 0.91 -1.23
C ARG A 141 4.51 0.49 -2.13
N ASN A 142 4.29 -0.83 -2.26
CA ASN A 142 3.18 -1.35 -3.05
C ASN A 142 1.88 -0.86 -2.45
N CYS A 143 1.08 -0.18 -3.28
CA CYS A 143 -0.12 0.50 -2.80
C CYS A 143 -1.26 -0.50 -2.58
N ARG A 144 -1.90 -0.44 -1.43
CA ARG A 144 -2.99 -1.35 -1.02
C ARG A 144 -4.19 -0.52 -0.64
N VAL A 145 -5.08 -0.30 -1.59
CA VAL A 145 -6.33 0.41 -1.35
C VAL A 145 -7.34 -0.54 -0.70
N PRO A 146 -8.09 -0.12 0.35
CA PRO A 146 -8.15 1.23 0.91
C PRO A 146 -7.15 1.53 2.04
N ALA A 147 -6.34 0.56 2.48
CA ALA A 147 -5.42 0.70 3.62
C ALA A 147 -4.36 1.81 3.44
N ASP A 148 -3.97 2.13 2.21
CA ASP A 148 -2.99 3.18 1.90
C ASP A 148 -3.66 4.51 1.45
N LEU A 149 -4.99 4.67 1.62
CA LEU A 149 -5.71 5.94 1.42
C LEU A 149 -5.52 6.92 2.59
N LEU A 150 -4.26 7.11 2.99
CA LEU A 150 -3.89 7.75 4.24
C LEU A 150 -3.90 9.27 4.16
N VAL A 151 -3.71 9.84 2.96
CA VAL A 151 -3.53 11.28 2.77
C VAL A 151 -4.88 11.99 2.76
N GLN A 152 -5.04 13.00 3.58
CA GLN A 152 -6.22 13.86 3.59
C GLN A 152 -5.85 15.22 3.00
N ARG A 153 -6.81 15.86 2.32
CA ARG A 153 -6.67 17.25 1.85
C ARG A 153 -7.64 18.12 2.65
N ALA A 154 -7.09 19.02 3.46
CA ALA A 154 -7.86 19.99 4.20
C ALA A 154 -8.48 21.06 3.27
N PRO A 155 -9.53 21.79 3.70
CA PRO A 155 -10.21 22.80 2.87
C PRO A 155 -9.27 23.89 2.34
N ASP A 156 -8.20 24.18 3.07
CA ASP A 156 -7.16 25.15 2.74
C ASP A 156 -6.05 24.57 1.85
N GLY A 157 -6.25 23.36 1.32
CA GLY A 157 -5.36 22.64 0.41
C GLY A 157 -4.20 21.92 1.07
N ALA A 158 -4.06 22.00 2.40
CA ALA A 158 -2.98 21.32 3.11
C ALA A 158 -3.17 19.79 3.07
N LEU A 159 -2.07 19.06 2.91
CA LEU A 159 -2.04 17.61 3.01
C LEU A 159 -1.72 17.19 4.44
N THR A 160 -2.55 16.31 5.00
CA THR A 160 -2.34 15.64 6.28
C THR A 160 -2.44 14.12 6.11
N LEU A 161 -2.21 13.38 7.18
CA LEU A 161 -2.37 11.94 7.25
C LEU A 161 -3.55 11.57 8.17
N SER A 162 -4.09 10.38 7.95
CA SER A 162 -5.13 9.79 8.80
C SER A 162 -4.67 9.69 10.27
N GLY A 163 -5.61 9.79 11.21
CA GLY A 163 -5.31 9.67 12.64
C GLY A 163 -4.68 10.92 13.28
N ASN A 164 -4.96 12.12 12.76
CA ASN A 164 -4.41 13.40 13.24
C ASN A 164 -2.87 13.48 13.14
N LEU A 165 -2.32 12.87 12.10
CA LEU A 165 -0.90 12.90 11.77
C LEU A 165 -0.67 13.84 10.58
N CYS A 166 0.54 14.37 10.50
CA CYS A 166 1.00 15.28 9.47
C CYS A 166 2.24 14.70 8.78
N LEU A 167 2.52 15.20 7.58
CA LEU A 167 3.73 14.88 6.83
C LEU A 167 4.90 15.68 7.41
N GLY A 168 5.69 15.03 8.27
CA GLY A 168 6.87 15.60 8.91
C GLY A 168 8.14 15.42 8.10
N VAL A 169 9.21 16.05 8.57
CA VAL A 169 10.53 15.92 7.96
C VAL A 169 11.55 15.57 9.03
N GLU A 170 12.24 14.46 8.85
CA GLU A 170 13.39 14.09 9.67
C GLU A 170 14.68 14.36 8.90
N ALA A 171 15.58 15.14 9.51
CA ALA A 171 16.92 15.37 8.98
C ALA A 171 17.93 14.54 9.79
N PRO A 172 18.43 13.40 9.26
CA PRO A 172 19.28 12.48 10.03
C PRO A 172 20.71 12.99 10.31
N GLY A 173 21.01 14.26 10.02
CA GLY A 173 22.35 14.86 10.18
C GLY A 173 23.37 14.45 9.10
N MET A 174 24.57 15.05 9.16
CA MET A 174 25.76 14.82 8.31
C MET A 174 25.50 14.26 6.90
N GLY A 175 25.21 15.14 5.93
CA GLY A 175 25.26 14.83 4.49
C GLY A 175 24.20 13.85 3.97
N ARG A 176 23.29 13.38 4.82
CA ARG A 176 22.16 12.53 4.41
C ARG A 176 20.96 13.40 4.01
N PRO A 177 20.20 12.99 2.98
CA PRO A 177 19.00 13.71 2.59
C PRO A 177 17.97 13.67 3.72
N ALA A 178 17.18 14.73 3.85
CA ALA A 178 16.04 14.73 4.75
C ALA A 178 14.99 13.73 4.23
N GLU A 179 14.31 13.05 5.15
CA GLU A 179 13.35 12.00 4.86
C GLU A 179 11.95 12.41 5.30
N LEU A 180 10.94 11.93 4.58
CA LEU A 180 9.55 12.14 4.93
C LEU A 180 9.15 11.18 6.06
N ILE A 181 8.54 11.70 7.12
CA ILE A 181 8.02 10.92 8.25
C ILE A 181 6.55 11.27 8.51
N ALA A 182 5.86 10.44 9.28
CA ALA A 182 4.61 10.81 9.92
C ALA A 182 4.92 11.45 11.29
N GLU A 183 4.29 12.57 11.61
CA GLU A 183 4.44 13.24 12.91
C GLU A 183 3.08 13.68 13.45
N PRO A 184 2.92 13.94 14.76
CA PRO A 184 1.74 14.60 15.28
C PRO A 184 1.59 15.98 14.64
N CYS A 185 0.38 16.34 14.20
CA CYS A 185 0.15 17.67 13.66
C CYS A 185 0.37 18.75 14.74
N ALA A 186 1.24 19.72 14.45
CA ALA A 186 1.52 20.88 15.27
C ALA A 186 1.59 22.16 14.41
N PRO A 187 1.46 23.37 15.00
CA PRO A 187 1.61 24.62 14.25
C PRO A 187 2.98 24.77 13.55
N SER A 188 4.02 24.11 14.08
CA SER A 188 5.36 24.06 13.49
C SER A 188 5.52 22.99 12.41
N SER A 189 4.55 22.10 12.24
CA SER A 189 4.62 21.04 11.24
C SER A 189 4.73 21.63 9.83
N PRO A 190 5.58 21.06 8.96
CA PRO A 190 5.68 21.49 7.58
C PRO A 190 4.31 21.39 6.89
N ARG A 191 3.89 22.50 6.28
CA ARG A 191 2.63 22.55 5.55
C ARG A 191 2.87 22.14 4.11
N TRP A 192 2.31 21.01 3.68
CA TRP A 192 2.43 20.49 2.32
C TRP A 192 1.17 20.74 1.50
N THR A 193 1.32 21.09 0.22
CA THR A 193 0.21 21.28 -0.72
C THR A 193 0.55 20.67 -2.08
N THR A 194 -0.47 20.37 -2.88
CA THR A 194 -0.33 19.94 -4.27
C THR A 194 -1.59 20.25 -5.05
N GLN A 195 -1.46 20.54 -6.34
CA GLN A 195 -2.58 20.62 -7.27
C GLN A 195 -2.94 19.26 -7.87
N ALA A 196 -2.23 18.19 -7.50
CA ALA A 196 -2.46 16.86 -8.05
C ALA A 196 -3.90 16.40 -7.80
N THR A 197 -4.49 15.74 -8.79
CA THR A 197 -5.80 15.09 -8.73
C THR A 197 -5.67 13.66 -9.23
N ALA A 198 -6.78 12.95 -9.45
CA ALA A 198 -6.74 11.61 -10.04
C ALA A 198 -6.28 11.62 -11.51
N THR A 199 -6.39 12.77 -12.19
CA THR A 199 -6.08 12.91 -13.63
C THR A 199 -5.02 13.96 -13.92
N GLU A 200 -4.67 14.81 -12.96
CA GLU A 200 -3.68 15.86 -13.11
C GLU A 200 -2.48 15.58 -12.21
N GLU A 201 -1.29 15.54 -12.83
CA GLU A 201 -0.04 15.38 -12.11
C GLU A 201 0.48 16.72 -11.59
N ALA A 202 0.96 16.75 -10.35
CA ALA A 202 1.64 17.91 -9.79
C ALA A 202 2.67 17.51 -8.75
N ILE A 203 3.60 18.40 -8.48
CA ILE A 203 4.58 18.24 -7.40
C ILE A 203 3.96 18.59 -6.05
N VAL A 204 4.38 17.87 -5.02
CA VAL A 204 4.00 18.15 -3.63
C VAL A 204 5.04 19.11 -3.04
N ARG A 205 4.60 20.31 -2.64
CA ARG A 205 5.46 21.41 -2.17
C ARG A 205 5.17 21.75 -0.71
N SER A 206 6.20 22.02 0.08
CA SER A 206 6.04 22.60 1.41
C SER A 206 5.97 24.12 1.35
N SER A 207 5.42 24.74 2.40
CA SER A 207 5.45 26.20 2.61
C SER A 207 6.87 26.78 2.67
N ALA A 208 7.87 25.97 3.00
CA ALA A 208 9.28 26.35 3.04
C ALA A 208 10.02 26.16 1.69
N GLY A 209 9.30 25.84 0.61
CA GLY A 209 9.89 25.68 -0.73
C GLY A 209 10.58 24.33 -0.96
N MET A 210 10.28 23.32 -0.13
CA MET A 210 10.78 21.96 -0.31
C MET A 210 9.80 21.11 -1.12
N CYS A 211 10.30 20.07 -1.77
CA CYS A 211 9.54 19.15 -2.60
C CYS A 211 9.83 17.70 -2.21
N LEU A 212 8.85 16.84 -2.41
CA LEU A 212 9.06 15.38 -2.30
C LEU A 212 9.83 14.87 -3.52
N THR A 213 10.81 14.00 -3.27
CA THR A 213 11.67 13.38 -4.28
C THR A 213 11.88 11.91 -3.97
N ILE A 214 12.05 11.07 -5.00
CA ILE A 214 12.32 9.64 -4.82
C ILE A 214 13.49 9.24 -5.74
N PRO A 215 14.74 9.60 -5.38
CA PRO A 215 15.90 9.43 -6.28
C PRO A 215 16.16 7.98 -6.67
N ALA A 216 15.82 7.04 -5.79
CA ALA A 216 15.98 5.60 -6.01
C ALA A 216 15.19 5.08 -7.21
N MET A 217 14.11 5.76 -7.65
CA MET A 217 13.37 5.33 -8.85
C MET A 217 14.21 5.40 -10.13
N ALA A 218 15.29 6.19 -10.14
CA ALA A 218 16.23 6.26 -11.26
C ALA A 218 17.37 5.21 -11.16
N ARG A 219 17.35 4.35 -10.14
CA ARG A 219 18.44 3.42 -9.80
C ARG A 219 17.90 1.99 -9.66
N PRO A 220 17.98 1.18 -10.73
CA PRO A 220 17.38 -0.17 -10.76
C PRO A 220 17.97 -1.14 -9.73
N GLU A 221 19.15 -0.85 -9.19
CA GLU A 221 19.83 -1.64 -8.17
C GLU A 221 19.37 -1.36 -6.74
N THR A 222 18.63 -0.26 -6.51
CA THR A 222 18.21 0.12 -5.16
C THR A 222 17.13 -0.84 -4.68
N PRO A 223 17.26 -1.46 -3.50
CA PRO A 223 16.22 -2.32 -2.97
C PRO A 223 14.99 -1.49 -2.59
N PHE A 224 13.82 -2.05 -2.83
CA PHE A 224 12.53 -1.46 -2.45
C PHE A 224 12.14 -1.97 -1.03
N PRO A 225 11.41 -1.17 -0.22
CA PRO A 225 10.75 0.10 -0.51
C PRO A 225 11.71 1.28 -0.69
N TYR A 226 11.35 2.26 -1.53
CA TYR A 226 12.19 3.43 -1.76
C TYR A 226 11.92 4.53 -0.74
N THR A 227 12.99 5.15 -0.24
CA THR A 227 12.88 6.32 0.63
C THR A 227 12.25 7.49 -0.12
N VAL A 228 11.30 8.17 0.54
CA VAL A 228 10.80 9.47 0.07
C VAL A 228 11.61 10.55 0.74
N ASN A 229 12.39 11.27 -0.06
CA ASN A 229 13.29 12.32 0.39
C ASN A 229 12.62 13.70 0.26
N VAL A 230 13.11 14.64 1.05
CA VAL A 230 12.72 16.04 1.03
C VAL A 230 13.91 16.89 0.62
N ALA A 231 13.75 17.66 -0.45
CA ALA A 231 14.82 18.50 -1.02
C ALA A 231 14.24 19.84 -1.51
N PRO A 232 15.06 20.89 -1.71
CA PRO A 232 14.60 22.12 -2.33
C PRO A 232 13.93 21.83 -3.69
N CYS A 233 12.84 22.53 -3.99
CA CYS A 233 12.12 22.31 -5.25
C CYS A 233 13.00 22.64 -6.46
N ALA A 234 13.20 21.64 -7.33
CA ALA A 234 13.93 21.75 -8.59
C ALA A 234 13.11 21.13 -9.73
N ALA A 235 13.58 21.26 -10.98
CA ALA A 235 12.95 20.64 -12.15
C ALA A 235 12.85 19.11 -12.04
N THR A 236 13.70 18.49 -11.22
CA THR A 236 13.74 17.05 -10.96
C THR A 236 12.82 16.59 -9.82
N ALA A 237 11.98 17.47 -9.28
CA ALA A 237 11.00 17.09 -8.26
C ALA A 237 10.03 16.03 -8.79
N THR A 238 9.71 15.04 -7.95
CA THR A 238 8.80 13.97 -8.34
C THR A 238 7.37 14.52 -8.46
N LYS A 239 6.71 14.22 -9.57
CA LYS A 239 5.29 14.52 -9.77
C LYS A 239 4.44 13.38 -9.27
N PHE A 240 3.28 13.72 -8.74
CA PHE A 240 2.34 12.79 -8.15
C PHE A 240 0.94 13.00 -8.73
N ILE A 241 0.13 11.95 -8.70
CA ILE A 241 -1.34 12.05 -8.72
C ILE A 241 -1.88 11.75 -7.32
N LEU A 242 -3.06 12.30 -7.04
CA LEU A 242 -3.78 12.09 -5.79
C LEU A 242 -5.09 11.37 -6.10
N SER A 243 -5.14 10.07 -5.86
CA SER A 243 -6.26 9.21 -6.28
C SER A 243 -6.70 8.28 -5.15
N ARG A 244 -7.95 7.81 -5.23
CA ARG A 244 -8.50 6.78 -4.34
C ARG A 244 -8.30 5.35 -4.86
N GLY A 245 -7.62 5.18 -5.99
CA GLY A 245 -7.56 3.94 -6.76
C GLY A 245 -8.29 4.10 -8.08
#